data_AF-A0A2S1T207-F1
#
_entry.id   AF-A0A2S1T207-F1
#
_cell.length_a   1.000
_cell.length_b   1.000
_cell.length_c   1.000
_cell.angle_alpha   90.00
_cell.angle_beta   90.00
_cell.angle_gamma   90.00
#
_symmetry.space_group_name_H-M   'P 1'
#
loop_
_entity.id
_entity.type
_entity.pdbx_description
1 polymer ?
#
loop_
_entity_poly.entity_id
_entity_poly.type
_entity_poly.pdbx_seq_one_letter_code
_entity_poly.pdbx_strand_id
1 'polypeptide(L)'
;MPLSTLLAEHDLLCNPKFGSRVRMALIRVARDVLNEDPATPGNPLRVGFARTVLTPGDFTSPGNASVIAADPTISTAAAAGAIEGDPDSAQAALTDEQIVTAVSAAWNVLAGYNGAPPYSSEP
;
A
#
# COMPACT_ATOMS: atom_id res chain seq x y z
N MET A 1 14.64 15.73 8.14
CA MET A 1 14.48 14.26 8.01
C MET A 1 15.18 13.85 6.74
N PRO A 2 15.99 12.77 6.72
CA PRO A 2 16.58 12.30 5.48
C PRO A 2 15.45 11.94 4.51
N LEU A 3 15.52 12.46 3.28
CA LEU A 3 14.64 12.03 2.21
C LEU A 3 15.03 10.59 1.84
N SER A 4 14.04 9.71 1.73
CA SER A 4 14.27 8.37 1.17
C SER A 4 14.81 8.50 -0.26
N THR A 5 15.69 7.58 -0.65
CA THR A 5 16.19 7.50 -2.03
C THR A 5 15.44 6.42 -2.79
N LEU A 6 15.39 6.50 -4.12
CA LEU A 6 14.82 5.43 -4.96
C LEU A 6 15.50 4.07 -4.70
N LEU A 7 16.79 4.07 -4.34
CA LEU A 7 17.50 2.85 -3.98
C LEU A 7 16.99 2.29 -2.64
N ALA A 8 16.76 3.14 -1.64
CA ALA A 8 16.20 2.71 -0.35
C ALA A 8 14.76 2.17 -0.50
N GLU A 9 13.94 2.80 -1.35
CA GLU A 9 12.61 2.29 -1.69
C GLU A 9 12.70 0.94 -2.40
N HIS A 10 13.65 0.78 -3.33
CA HIS A 10 13.89 -0.48 -4.01
C HIS A 10 14.31 -1.60 -3.05
N ASP A 11 15.25 -1.31 -2.16
CA ASP A 11 15.73 -2.27 -1.17
C ASP A 11 14.60 -2.70 -0.21
N LEU A 12 13.74 -1.76 0.20
CA LEU A 12 12.55 -2.07 0.99
C LEU A 12 11.56 -2.95 0.21
N LEU A 13 11.30 -2.65 -1.06
CA LEU A 13 10.47 -3.46 -1.95
C LEU A 13 11.01 -4.89 -2.06
N CYS A 14 12.33 -5.05 -2.17
CA CYS A 14 13.00 -6.34 -2.29
C CYS A 14 13.02 -7.14 -0.99
N ASN A 15 12.67 -6.52 0.16
CA ASN A 15 12.58 -7.23 1.43
C ASN A 15 11.32 -8.16 1.45
N PRO A 16 11.49 -9.49 1.62
CA PRO A 16 10.37 -10.43 1.55
C PRO A 16 9.39 -10.30 2.72
N LYS A 17 9.85 -9.85 3.90
CA LYS A 17 8.97 -9.60 5.06
C LYS A 17 8.07 -8.40 4.79
N PHE A 18 8.63 -7.33 4.20
CA PHE A 18 7.84 -6.17 3.80
C PHE A 18 6.75 -6.56 2.79
N GLY A 19 7.14 -7.26 1.70
CA GLY A 19 6.18 -7.71 0.69
C GLY A 19 5.06 -8.57 1.27
N SER A 20 5.39 -9.47 2.21
CA SER A 20 4.41 -10.31 2.91
C SER A 20 3.43 -9.48 3.76
N ARG A 21 3.91 -8.47 4.48
CA ARG A 21 3.07 -7.57 5.30
C ARG A 21 2.15 -6.71 4.43
N VAL A 22 2.67 -6.15 3.35
CA VAL A 22 1.86 -5.39 2.37
C VAL A 22 0.77 -6.28 1.77
N ARG A 23 1.10 -7.53 1.42
CA ARG A 23 0.09 -8.49 0.91
C ARG A 23 -1.02 -8.74 1.93
N MET A 24 -0.68 -8.94 3.20
CA MET A 24 -1.68 -9.12 4.25
C MET A 24 -2.53 -7.88 4.48
N ALA A 25 -1.92 -6.69 4.41
CA ALA A 25 -2.64 -5.42 4.47
C ALA A 25 -3.61 -5.25 3.29
N LEU A 26 -3.21 -5.59 2.06
CA LEU A 26 -4.08 -5.61 0.88
C LEU A 26 -5.28 -6.53 1.07
N ILE A 27 -5.07 -7.75 1.60
CA ILE A 27 -6.15 -8.70 1.88
C ILE A 27 -7.12 -8.13 2.91
N ARG A 28 -6.60 -7.47 3.96
CA ARG A 28 -7.44 -6.84 5.00
C ARG A 28 -8.30 -5.74 4.40
N VAL A 29 -7.71 -4.80 3.68
CA VAL A 29 -8.44 -3.68 3.04
C VAL A 29 -9.42 -4.19 1.99
N ALA A 30 -9.06 -5.21 1.20
CA ALA A 30 -9.97 -5.83 0.23
C ALA A 30 -11.25 -6.35 0.90
N ARG A 31 -11.14 -7.00 2.06
CA ARG A 31 -12.29 -7.51 2.82
C ARG A 31 -13.18 -6.37 3.31
N ASP A 32 -12.59 -5.26 3.76
CA ASP A 32 -13.35 -4.10 4.19
C ASP A 32 -14.08 -3.44 3.00
N VAL A 33 -13.40 -3.29 1.86
CA VAL A 33 -13.94 -2.72 0.62
C VAL A 33 -15.10 -3.53 0.04
N LEU A 34 -15.07 -4.87 0.16
CA LEU A 34 -16.19 -5.71 -0.25
C LEU A 34 -17.49 -5.45 0.53
N ASN A 35 -17.40 -4.82 1.71
CA ASN A 35 -18.53 -4.48 2.57
C ASN A 35 -18.85 -2.97 2.55
N GLU A 36 -18.18 -2.17 1.72
CA GLU A 36 -18.46 -0.74 1.58
C GLU A 36 -19.85 -0.49 0.97
N ASP A 37 -20.44 0.65 1.33
CA ASP A 37 -21.68 1.13 0.71
C ASP A 37 -21.50 1.21 -0.83
N PRO A 38 -22.40 0.59 -1.62
CA PRO A 38 -22.40 0.73 -3.09
C PRO A 38 -22.44 2.19 -3.59
N ALA A 39 -22.93 3.13 -2.78
CA ALA A 39 -22.91 4.56 -3.09
C ALA A 39 -21.51 5.22 -2.95
N THR A 40 -20.52 4.49 -2.40
CA THR A 40 -19.14 4.98 -2.28
C THR A 40 -18.56 5.32 -3.66
N PRO A 41 -17.94 6.51 -3.84
CA PRO A 41 -17.36 6.88 -5.12
C PRO A 41 -16.33 5.85 -5.62
N GLY A 42 -16.46 5.45 -6.88
CA GLY A 42 -15.57 4.45 -7.49
C GLY A 42 -15.82 3.01 -7.03
N ASN A 43 -16.90 2.72 -6.29
CA ASN A 43 -17.19 1.39 -5.73
C ASN A 43 -17.02 0.23 -6.74
N PRO A 44 -17.55 0.27 -7.99
CA PRO A 44 -17.37 -0.83 -8.93
C PRO A 44 -15.90 -1.17 -9.22
N LEU A 45 -15.03 -0.16 -9.33
CA LEU A 45 -13.59 -0.35 -9.55
C LEU A 45 -12.89 -0.84 -8.28
N ARG A 46 -13.19 -0.22 -7.12
CA ARG A 46 -12.64 -0.60 -5.81
C ARG A 46 -12.96 -2.06 -5.47
N VAL A 47 -14.22 -2.47 -5.66
CA VAL A 47 -14.70 -3.84 -5.44
C VAL A 47 -14.12 -4.81 -6.48
N GLY A 48 -13.99 -4.38 -7.74
CA GLY A 48 -13.33 -5.16 -8.79
C GLY A 48 -11.90 -5.51 -8.41
N PHE A 49 -11.13 -4.53 -7.96
CA PHE A 49 -9.77 -4.72 -7.48
C PHE A 49 -9.71 -5.60 -6.22
N ALA A 50 -10.63 -5.40 -5.26
CA ALA A 50 -10.72 -6.24 -4.07
C ALA A 50 -10.86 -7.74 -4.41
N ARG A 51 -11.69 -8.07 -5.40
CA ARG A 51 -11.87 -9.44 -5.89
C ARG A 51 -10.59 -9.99 -6.52
N THR A 52 -9.86 -9.19 -7.29
CA THR A 52 -8.54 -9.58 -7.84
C THR A 52 -7.54 -9.87 -6.73
N VAL A 53 -7.47 -9.02 -5.69
CA VAL A 53 -6.56 -9.21 -4.55
C VAL A 53 -6.84 -10.53 -3.82
N LEU A 54 -8.11 -10.87 -3.63
CA LEU A 54 -8.56 -12.08 -2.90
C LEU A 54 -8.56 -13.35 -3.75
N THR A 55 -8.33 -13.24 -5.07
CA THR A 55 -8.19 -14.41 -5.93
C THR A 55 -6.82 -15.08 -5.66
N PRO A 56 -6.76 -16.42 -5.55
CA PRO A 56 -5.49 -17.13 -5.44
C PRO A 56 -4.58 -16.78 -6.62
N GLY A 57 -3.34 -16.37 -6.33
CA GLY A 57 -2.38 -15.94 -7.33
C GLY A 57 -0.95 -16.23 -6.88
N ASP A 58 0.02 -15.76 -7.63
CA ASP A 58 1.42 -15.86 -7.24
C ASP A 58 1.67 -15.08 -5.94
N PHE A 59 2.04 -15.80 -4.88
CA PHE A 59 2.35 -15.25 -3.56
C PHE A 59 3.82 -14.87 -3.41
N THR A 60 4.64 -15.08 -4.44
CA THR A 60 6.09 -14.82 -4.41
C THR A 60 6.47 -13.50 -5.06
N SER A 61 5.59 -12.93 -5.90
CA SER A 61 5.81 -11.61 -6.50
C SER A 61 5.53 -10.49 -5.48
N PRO A 62 6.38 -9.45 -5.41
CA PRO A 62 6.15 -8.29 -4.53
C PRO A 62 4.88 -7.51 -4.88
N GLY A 63 4.29 -7.74 -6.06
CA GLY A 63 2.98 -7.18 -6.44
C GLY A 63 2.94 -5.66 -6.29
N ASN A 64 2.01 -5.17 -5.47
CA ASN A 64 1.83 -3.73 -5.23
C ASN A 64 2.73 -3.17 -4.11
N ALA A 65 3.71 -3.94 -3.60
CA ALA A 65 4.63 -3.47 -2.57
C ALA A 65 5.47 -2.27 -3.02
N SER A 66 5.76 -2.12 -4.31
CA SER A 66 6.46 -0.95 -4.85
C SER A 66 5.69 0.35 -4.62
N VAL A 67 4.36 0.34 -4.78
CA VAL A 67 3.50 1.50 -4.54
C VAL A 67 3.53 1.91 -3.07
N ILE A 68 3.58 0.92 -2.16
CA ILE A 68 3.63 1.18 -0.72
C ILE A 68 5.02 1.58 -0.25
N ALA A 69 6.07 1.01 -0.84
CA ALA A 69 7.45 1.42 -0.57
C ALA A 69 7.69 2.89 -0.94
N ALA A 70 7.07 3.35 -2.03
CA ALA A 70 7.14 4.73 -2.49
C ALA A 70 6.20 5.71 -1.74
N ASP A 71 5.37 5.23 -0.80
CA ASP A 71 4.57 6.12 0.04
C ASP A 71 5.51 7.02 0.89
N PRO A 72 5.31 8.35 0.93
CA PRO A 72 6.20 9.26 1.64
C PRO A 72 6.34 8.96 3.14
N THR A 73 5.28 8.46 3.79
CA THR A 73 5.30 8.11 5.21
C THR A 73 6.08 6.82 5.44
N ILE A 74 5.81 5.81 4.61
CA ILE A 74 6.51 4.52 4.66
C ILE A 74 8.00 4.69 4.35
N SER A 75 8.33 5.32 3.23
CA SER A 75 9.71 5.53 2.79
C SER A 75 10.52 6.34 3.81
N THR A 76 9.95 7.40 4.39
CA THR A 76 10.62 8.19 5.43
C THR A 76 10.84 7.38 6.71
N ALA A 77 9.84 6.62 7.17
CA ALA A 77 9.95 5.79 8.36
C ALA A 77 10.97 4.66 8.19
N ALA A 78 10.94 3.98 7.04
CA ALA A 78 11.88 2.93 6.69
C ALA A 78 13.32 3.48 6.62
N ALA A 79 13.52 4.62 5.96
CA ALA A 79 14.83 5.26 5.86
C ALA A 79 15.37 5.71 7.24
N ALA A 80 14.50 6.18 8.13
CA ALA A 80 14.89 6.59 9.48
C ALA A 80 15.30 5.41 10.38
N GLY A 81 14.75 4.20 10.13
CA GLY A 81 15.06 2.99 10.88
C GLY A 81 16.08 2.07 10.22
N ALA A 82 16.58 2.41 9.04
CA ALA A 82 17.58 1.62 8.32
C ALA A 82 18.92 1.65 9.05
N ILE A 83 19.50 0.46 9.26
CA ILE A 83 20.82 0.26 9.85
C ILE A 83 21.71 -0.37 8.78
N GLU A 84 22.88 0.23 8.56
CA GLU A 84 23.87 -0.28 7.61
C GLU A 84 24.27 -1.72 7.97
N GLY A 85 24.20 -2.62 6.97
CA GLY A 85 24.52 -4.05 7.15
C GLY A 85 23.38 -4.91 7.70
N ASP A 86 22.24 -4.32 8.08
CA ASP A 86 21.04 -5.06 8.47
C ASP A 86 19.91 -4.87 7.43
N PRO A 87 19.69 -5.84 6.52
CA PRO A 87 18.69 -5.73 5.46
C PRO A 87 17.23 -5.77 5.96
N ASP A 88 16.98 -6.15 7.22
CA ASP A 88 15.64 -6.22 7.79
C ASP A 88 15.27 -4.97 8.60
N SER A 89 16.26 -4.16 9.01
CA SER A 89 16.09 -2.99 9.87
C SER A 89 15.04 -2.00 9.35
N ALA A 90 15.10 -1.65 8.06
CA ALA A 90 14.18 -0.70 7.43
C ALA A 90 12.72 -1.17 7.50
N GLN A 91 12.46 -2.47 7.26
CA GLN A 91 11.11 -3.02 7.33
C GLN A 91 10.65 -3.22 8.77
N ALA A 92 11.56 -3.55 9.68
CA ALA A 92 11.27 -3.72 11.10
C ALA A 92 10.88 -2.39 11.78
N ALA A 93 11.33 -1.26 11.24
CA ALA A 93 10.96 0.07 11.71
C ALA A 93 9.51 0.47 11.40
N LEU A 94 8.85 -0.22 10.46
CA LEU A 94 7.47 0.04 10.08
C LEU A 94 6.50 -0.73 10.98
N THR A 95 5.41 -0.08 11.41
CA THR A 95 4.30 -0.77 12.08
C THR A 95 3.29 -1.33 11.08
N ASP A 96 2.52 -2.34 11.49
CA ASP A 96 1.47 -2.90 10.63
C ASP A 96 0.37 -1.87 10.34
N GLU A 97 0.06 -1.00 11.31
CA GLU A 97 -0.90 0.09 11.16
C GLU A 97 -0.46 1.10 10.10
N GLN A 98 0.83 1.43 10.03
CA GLN A 98 1.37 2.30 8.98
C GLN A 98 1.18 1.67 7.60
N ILE A 99 1.50 0.38 7.46
CA ILE A 99 1.35 -0.35 6.20
C ILE A 99 -0.13 -0.43 5.78
N VAL A 100 -1.03 -0.76 6.71
CA VAL A 100 -2.48 -0.79 6.42
C VAL A 100 -2.99 0.59 6.02
N THR A 101 -2.55 1.65 6.69
CA THR A 101 -2.94 3.03 6.37
C THR A 101 -2.47 3.42 4.96
N ALA A 102 -1.22 3.12 4.62
CA ALA A 102 -0.67 3.38 3.29
C ALA A 102 -1.41 2.60 2.19
N VAL A 103 -1.75 1.32 2.45
CA VAL A 103 -2.55 0.51 1.51
C VAL A 103 -3.95 1.09 1.32
N SER A 104 -4.62 1.49 2.40
CA SER A 104 -5.95 2.10 2.33
C SER A 104 -5.92 3.41 1.55
N ALA A 105 -4.88 4.24 1.74
CA ALA A 105 -4.70 5.50 1.00
C ALA A 105 -4.41 5.25 -0.49
N ALA A 106 -3.60 4.24 -0.81
CA ALA A 106 -3.26 3.86 -2.17
C ALA A 106 -4.41 3.14 -2.91
N TRP A 107 -5.43 2.66 -2.20
CA TRP A 107 -6.46 1.78 -2.75
C TRP A 107 -7.15 2.33 -3.99
N ASN A 108 -7.48 3.63 -3.99
CA ASN A 108 -8.11 4.28 -5.14
C ASN A 108 -7.21 4.25 -6.38
N VAL A 109 -5.93 4.58 -6.22
CA VAL A 109 -4.94 4.56 -7.29
C VAL A 109 -4.74 3.13 -7.81
N LEU A 110 -4.62 2.16 -6.91
CA LEU A 110 -4.48 0.74 -7.26
C LEU A 110 -5.71 0.19 -8.00
N ALA A 111 -6.90 0.66 -7.64
CA ALA A 111 -8.15 0.32 -8.32
C ALA A 111 -8.35 1.09 -9.64
N GLY A 112 -7.46 2.01 -10.01
CA GLY A 112 -7.60 2.85 -11.20
C GLY A 112 -8.70 3.92 -11.08
N TYR A 113 -9.10 4.28 -9.86
CA TYR A 113 -10.09 5.32 -9.59
C TYR A 113 -9.41 6.67 -9.30
N ASN A 114 -9.57 7.62 -10.23
CA ASN A 114 -8.98 8.96 -10.16
C ASN A 114 -10.01 10.07 -9.88
N GLY A 115 -11.17 9.75 -9.31
CA GLY A 115 -12.26 10.70 -9.14
C GLY A 115 -11.99 11.78 -8.07
N ALA A 116 -12.43 13.00 -8.37
CA ALA A 116 -12.52 14.11 -7.42
C ALA A 116 -13.60 13.84 -6.34
N PRO A 117 -13.49 14.43 -5.13
CA PRO A 117 -14.51 14.29 -4.09
C PRO A 117 -15.90 14.68 -4.61
N PRO A 118 -16.99 14.07 -4.09
CA PRO A 118 -18.36 14.23 -4.61
C PRO A 118 -18.98 15.65 -4.46
N TYR A 119 -18.19 16.67 -4.15
CA TYR A 119 -18.63 18.06 -4.09
C TYR A 119 -17.57 18.97 -4.74
N SER A 120 -17.60 19.04 -6.07
CA SER A 120 -17.11 20.20 -6.81
C SER A 120 -18.26 20.74 -7.64
N SER A 121 -19.32 21.12 -6.93
CA SER A 121 -20.27 22.11 -7.38
C SER A 121 -19.98 23.36 -6.57
N GLU A 122 -19.37 24.37 -7.17
CA GLU A 122 -19.78 25.77 -6.99
C GLU A 122 -19.20 26.61 -8.14
N PRO A 123 -19.85 27.75 -8.45
CA PRO A 123 -20.16 28.23 -9.81
C PRO A 123 -19.05 28.98 -10.55
#